data_AF-A0A7S0FBE7-F1
#
_entry.id   AF-A0A7S0FBE7-F1
#
_cell.length_a   1.000
_cell.length_b   1.000
_cell.length_c   1.000
_cell.angle_alpha   90.00
_cell.angle_beta   90.00
_cell.angle_gamma   90.00
#
_symmetry.space_group_name_H-M   'P 1'
#
loop_
_entity.id
_entity.type
_entity.pdbx_description
1 polymer ?
#
loop_
_entity_poly.entity_id
_entity_poly.type
_entity_poly.pdbx_seq_one_letter_code
_entity_poly.pdbx_strand_id
1 'polypeptide(L)'
;SNASRRVVVTGIGAISPLGNNIASSFFNLFPPYIDNKHDDIGITTLKRAIIAQNLPEKVLNQELGLIESLPAKCASPVRGVEYDPRTSRFVQFALSAGMEAAKNANLTDWLAVDGEASALTPSQTEMIQCRRDRAGVSLGVGMSSLRDIVISAQSNRISRISPHFVPKILPNSAPSRLSLDLKLKGPNHVISTACAASAHAIIDGMRCIQMGDADIMLVGGSEATIDPISVAGFCRLRALSTTLSPDFDPLLSSRPFDVTRDGFVMGEGAAVFVLEELSHALKRLEKEGTNKFSILCELIGYGTTGDAYHITAPDKDGRGAQRAMTKALERASINSGIEYSRIRDSVQYINAHATATPVGDVIEAEAIDRTFLNNEMYREQELYVSSTKGSTGHLLGAAGALEAAYTIMTIKEGIIPPTRNLDLERTNDGEYSDCCSVKFSHVTTGNNGNSVKEKRDMNIAMSNSFGFGGTNASLIFSKYCDDDKNN
;
A
#
# COMPACT_ATOMS: atom_id res chain seq x y z
N SER A 1 -8.11 9.82 33.15
CA SER A 1 -8.69 9.36 31.87
C SER A 1 -7.68 9.65 30.77
N ASN A 2 -6.93 8.66 30.31
CA ASN A 2 -6.05 8.88 29.15
C ASN A 2 -6.93 8.85 27.91
N ALA A 3 -7.38 10.02 27.45
CA ALA A 3 -7.86 10.15 26.08
C ALA A 3 -6.76 9.60 25.15
N SER A 4 -7.11 8.66 24.28
CA SER A 4 -6.14 8.04 23.37
C SER A 4 -5.48 9.11 22.52
N ARG A 5 -4.15 9.12 22.43
CA ARG A 5 -3.41 10.08 21.58
C ARG A 5 -3.90 9.91 20.13
N ARG A 6 -4.42 10.97 19.52
CA ARG A 6 -4.91 10.98 18.14
C ARG A 6 -3.73 10.93 17.17
N VAL A 7 -3.88 10.23 16.06
CA VAL A 7 -2.78 9.95 15.12
C VAL A 7 -3.14 10.46 13.74
N VAL A 8 -2.34 11.38 13.23
CA VAL A 8 -2.55 12.03 11.93
C VAL A 8 -1.45 11.67 10.95
N VAL A 9 -1.76 11.82 9.66
CA VAL A 9 -0.79 11.67 8.56
C VAL A 9 -0.31 13.05 8.13
N THR A 10 0.99 13.32 8.25
CA THR A 10 1.59 14.63 7.90
C THR A 10 2.46 14.58 6.64
N GLY A 11 2.74 13.39 6.11
CA GLY A 11 3.48 13.21 4.86
C GLY A 11 3.26 11.83 4.26
N ILE A 12 3.33 11.74 2.93
CA ILE A 12 3.21 10.50 2.15
C ILE A 12 4.27 10.53 1.07
N GLY A 13 4.92 9.40 0.83
CA GLY A 13 5.74 9.19 -0.35
C GLY A 13 5.49 7.80 -0.94
N ALA A 14 5.66 7.67 -2.25
CA ALA A 14 5.40 6.42 -2.94
C ALA A 14 6.30 6.25 -4.17
N ILE A 15 6.68 5.00 -4.41
CA ILE A 15 7.27 4.55 -5.66
C ILE A 15 6.53 3.30 -6.11
N SER A 16 5.98 3.36 -7.31
CA SER A 16 5.12 2.31 -7.83
C SER A 16 5.36 2.10 -9.32
N PRO A 17 4.73 1.09 -9.92
CA PRO A 17 4.79 0.88 -11.36
C PRO A 17 4.18 2.03 -12.19
N LEU A 18 3.43 2.94 -11.54
CA LEU A 18 2.80 4.09 -12.17
C LEU A 18 3.61 5.38 -12.01
N GLY A 19 4.59 5.44 -11.10
CA GLY A 19 5.36 6.66 -10.88
C GLY A 19 6.28 6.58 -9.66
N ASN A 20 7.31 7.45 -9.64
CA ASN A 20 8.36 7.45 -8.62
C ASN A 20 8.16 8.53 -7.54
N ASN A 21 6.94 9.05 -7.42
CA ASN A 21 6.50 9.94 -6.35
C ASN A 21 4.98 9.78 -6.15
N ILE A 22 4.42 10.22 -5.02
CA ILE A 22 2.99 10.03 -4.71
C ILE A 22 2.06 10.67 -5.75
N ALA A 23 2.42 11.84 -6.28
CA ALA A 23 1.60 12.55 -7.26
C ALA A 23 1.48 11.75 -8.57
N SER A 24 2.60 11.37 -9.18
CA SER A 24 2.64 10.56 -10.40
C SER A 24 2.01 9.19 -10.18
N SER A 25 2.29 8.55 -9.04
CA SER A 25 1.72 7.25 -8.69
C SER A 25 0.19 7.29 -8.61
N PHE A 26 -0.39 8.34 -8.00
CA PHE A 26 -1.84 8.47 -7.85
C PHE A 26 -2.51 8.96 -9.14
N PHE A 27 -2.03 10.04 -9.76
CA PHE A 27 -2.71 10.62 -10.92
C PHE A 27 -2.64 9.74 -12.17
N ASN A 28 -1.64 8.86 -12.29
CA ASN A 28 -1.57 7.88 -13.37
C ASN A 28 -2.52 6.68 -13.18
N LEU A 29 -3.26 6.59 -12.07
CA LEU A 29 -4.40 5.66 -11.95
C LEU A 29 -5.56 6.03 -12.89
N PHE A 30 -5.62 7.29 -13.31
CA PHE A 30 -6.73 7.86 -14.07
C PHE A 30 -6.27 8.05 -15.53
N PRO A 31 -6.58 7.12 -16.45
CA PRO A 31 -6.13 7.23 -17.83
C PRO A 31 -6.68 8.50 -18.50
N PRO A 32 -5.92 9.19 -19.38
CA PRO A 32 -6.54 10.06 -20.37
C PRO A 32 -7.32 9.19 -21.37
N TYR A 33 -8.52 9.59 -21.77
CA TYR A 33 -9.31 8.92 -22.83
C TYR A 33 -8.67 9.06 -24.24
N ILE A 34 -7.40 9.45 -24.32
CA ILE A 34 -6.77 9.88 -25.58
C ILE A 34 -5.58 8.96 -25.87
N ASP A 35 -5.86 8.01 -26.76
CA ASP A 35 -4.96 7.42 -27.75
C ASP A 35 -3.89 6.43 -27.25
N ASN A 36 -4.31 5.19 -26.94
CA ASN A 36 -3.49 3.95 -26.99
C ASN A 36 -2.03 4.01 -26.46
N LYS A 37 -1.74 4.85 -25.46
CA LYS A 37 -0.42 4.86 -24.82
C LYS A 37 -0.35 3.73 -23.80
N HIS A 38 0.36 2.67 -24.18
CA HIS A 38 0.66 1.52 -23.32
C HIS A 38 1.46 1.87 -22.05
N ASP A 39 1.92 3.12 -21.90
CA ASP A 39 2.74 3.59 -20.77
C ASP A 39 1.91 4.06 -19.55
N ASP A 40 0.59 4.21 -19.68
CA ASP A 40 -0.31 4.68 -18.61
C ASP A 40 -0.81 3.55 -17.68
N ILE A 41 -0.14 2.39 -17.73
CA ILE A 41 -0.45 1.20 -16.92
C ILE A 41 0.85 0.62 -16.37
N GLY A 42 0.84 0.25 -15.09
CA GLY A 42 2.00 -0.34 -14.44
C GLY A 42 2.40 -1.69 -15.05
N ILE A 43 1.40 -2.48 -15.46
CA ILE A 43 1.53 -3.85 -15.95
C ILE A 43 2.16 -3.88 -17.33
N THR A 44 3.12 -4.79 -17.53
CA THR A 44 3.77 -5.06 -18.80
C THR A 44 4.14 -6.54 -18.91
N THR A 45 4.77 -6.95 -20.01
CA THR A 45 5.26 -8.32 -20.15
C THR A 45 6.35 -8.61 -19.13
N LEU A 46 6.43 -9.83 -18.63
CA LEU A 46 7.45 -10.26 -17.67
C LEU A 46 8.87 -10.01 -18.22
N LYS A 47 9.07 -10.20 -19.53
CA LYS A 47 10.34 -9.84 -20.21
C LYS A 47 10.68 -8.35 -20.04
N ARG A 48 9.75 -7.45 -20.33
CA ARG A 48 9.95 -6.00 -20.15
C ARG A 48 10.15 -5.66 -18.67
N ALA A 49 9.49 -6.36 -17.76
CA ALA A 49 9.63 -6.16 -16.33
C ALA A 49 11.00 -6.57 -15.77
N ILE A 50 11.59 -7.66 -16.24
CA ILE A 50 12.96 -8.04 -15.87
C ILE A 50 13.98 -7.03 -16.45
N ILE A 51 13.78 -6.58 -17.69
CA ILE A 51 14.65 -5.56 -18.33
C ILE A 51 14.61 -4.23 -17.56
N ALA A 52 13.43 -3.80 -17.09
CA ALA A 52 13.24 -2.54 -16.35
C ALA A 52 13.99 -2.46 -15.01
N GLN A 53 14.55 -3.56 -14.53
CA GLN A 53 15.30 -3.62 -13.27
C GLN A 53 16.80 -3.30 -13.43
N ASN A 54 17.26 -3.01 -14.65
CA ASN A 54 18.64 -2.59 -14.96
C ASN A 54 19.72 -3.54 -14.42
N LEU A 55 19.45 -4.85 -14.46
CA LEU A 55 20.35 -5.88 -13.94
C LEU A 55 21.66 -5.97 -14.75
N PRO A 56 22.78 -6.40 -14.14
CA PRO A 56 24.00 -6.71 -14.87
C PRO A 56 23.73 -7.72 -16.01
N GLU A 57 24.33 -7.51 -17.18
CA GLU A 57 24.02 -8.26 -18.42
C GLU A 57 23.99 -9.78 -18.22
N LYS A 58 24.96 -10.33 -17.48
CA LYS A 58 25.02 -11.77 -17.18
C LYS A 58 23.79 -12.25 -16.42
N VAL A 59 23.37 -11.51 -15.39
CA VAL A 59 22.19 -11.86 -14.56
C VAL A 59 20.93 -11.68 -15.40
N LEU A 60 20.83 -10.58 -16.15
CA LEU A 60 19.72 -10.30 -17.05
C LEU A 60 19.49 -11.45 -18.05
N ASN A 61 20.54 -11.87 -18.77
CA ASN A 61 20.45 -12.94 -19.76
C ASN A 61 20.04 -14.29 -19.13
N GLN A 62 20.55 -14.59 -17.93
CA GLN A 62 20.17 -15.79 -17.19
C GLN A 62 18.69 -15.76 -16.80
N GLU A 63 18.20 -14.65 -16.24
CA GLU A 63 16.80 -14.53 -15.82
C GLU A 63 15.84 -14.53 -17.00
N LEU A 64 16.20 -13.88 -18.12
CA LEU A 64 15.41 -13.90 -19.35
C LEU A 64 15.22 -15.32 -19.88
N GLY A 65 16.24 -16.18 -19.82
CA GLY A 65 16.10 -17.59 -20.21
C GLY A 65 15.18 -18.39 -19.29
N LEU A 66 15.17 -18.10 -17.98
CA LEU A 66 14.32 -18.81 -17.02
C LEU A 66 12.84 -18.47 -17.20
N ILE A 67 12.50 -17.21 -17.47
CA ILE A 67 11.11 -16.75 -17.58
C ILE A 67 10.37 -17.27 -18.82
N GLU A 68 11.09 -17.73 -19.86
CA GLU A 68 10.48 -18.30 -21.07
C GLU A 68 9.60 -19.52 -20.75
N SER A 69 10.04 -20.34 -19.79
CA SER A 69 9.34 -21.54 -19.35
C SER A 69 8.17 -21.29 -18.37
N LEU A 70 8.04 -20.07 -17.84
CA LEU A 70 7.06 -19.79 -16.78
C LEU A 70 5.65 -19.59 -17.37
N PRO A 71 4.60 -20.12 -16.72
CA PRO A 71 3.22 -19.90 -17.17
C PRO A 71 2.80 -18.43 -17.17
N ALA A 72 3.09 -17.70 -16.09
CA ALA A 72 2.77 -16.28 -15.99
C ALA A 72 3.68 -15.44 -16.89
N LYS A 73 3.07 -14.55 -17.70
CA LYS A 73 3.78 -13.73 -18.70
C LYS A 73 3.73 -12.23 -18.43
N CYS A 74 3.17 -11.81 -17.30
CA CYS A 74 2.97 -10.40 -16.96
C CYS A 74 3.52 -10.07 -15.57
N ALA A 75 3.99 -8.84 -15.40
CA ALA A 75 4.40 -8.28 -14.12
C ALA A 75 4.29 -6.74 -14.17
N SER A 76 4.34 -6.10 -13.01
CA SER A 76 4.18 -4.65 -12.85
C SER A 76 5.43 -4.05 -12.19
N PRO A 77 6.48 -3.74 -12.97
CA PRO A 77 7.76 -3.27 -12.46
C PRO A 77 7.73 -1.79 -12.08
N VAL A 78 8.51 -1.41 -11.07
CA VAL A 78 8.94 -0.01 -10.93
C VAL A 78 9.98 0.27 -12.02
N ARG A 79 9.96 1.47 -12.59
CA ARG A 79 10.86 1.89 -13.68
C ARG A 79 11.78 3.01 -13.21
N GLY A 80 12.95 3.13 -13.85
CA GLY A 80 13.88 4.24 -13.60
C GLY A 80 14.62 4.17 -12.25
N VAL A 81 14.73 2.98 -11.66
CA VAL A 81 15.56 2.73 -10.47
C VAL A 81 16.75 1.88 -10.89
N GLU A 82 17.94 2.44 -10.74
CA GLU A 82 19.21 1.79 -11.07
C GLU A 82 19.51 0.59 -10.17
N TYR A 83 20.28 -0.35 -10.72
CA TYR A 83 20.78 -1.48 -9.95
C TYR A 83 21.94 -1.04 -9.05
N ASP A 84 21.85 -1.34 -7.75
CA ASP A 84 22.95 -1.16 -6.80
C ASP A 84 23.44 -2.52 -6.28
N PRO A 85 24.72 -2.90 -6.47
CA PRO A 85 25.24 -4.17 -5.98
C PRO A 85 25.33 -4.25 -4.44
N ARG A 86 25.25 -3.13 -3.73
CA ARG A 86 25.45 -3.01 -2.27
C ARG A 86 24.16 -3.08 -1.46
N THR A 87 23.00 -2.95 -2.10
CA THR A 87 21.70 -2.98 -1.44
C THR A 87 20.65 -3.67 -2.32
N SER A 88 19.54 -4.10 -1.73
CA SER A 88 18.46 -4.74 -2.47
C SER A 88 17.43 -3.72 -2.94
N ARG A 89 16.72 -4.07 -4.02
CA ARG A 89 15.78 -3.18 -4.70
C ARG A 89 14.63 -2.70 -3.79
N PHE A 90 14.09 -3.57 -2.93
CA PHE A 90 13.08 -3.18 -1.95
C PHE A 90 13.61 -2.16 -0.92
N VAL A 91 14.90 -2.19 -0.56
CA VAL A 91 15.50 -1.17 0.33
C VAL A 91 15.60 0.17 -0.39
N GLN A 92 15.95 0.17 -1.69
CA GLN A 92 15.96 1.39 -2.51
C GLN A 92 14.57 2.02 -2.60
N PHE A 93 13.53 1.21 -2.79
CA PHE A 93 12.15 1.70 -2.83
C PHE A 93 11.70 2.29 -1.49
N ALA A 94 11.98 1.60 -0.38
CA ALA A 94 11.68 2.10 0.95
C ALA A 94 12.35 3.45 1.22
N LEU A 95 13.63 3.58 0.81
CA LEU A 95 14.37 4.83 0.94
C LEU A 95 13.75 5.94 0.08
N SER A 96 13.44 5.67 -1.18
CA SER A 96 12.83 6.65 -2.08
C SER A 96 11.50 7.18 -1.54
N ALA A 97 10.57 6.27 -1.21
CA ALA A 97 9.26 6.62 -0.67
C ALA A 97 9.37 7.29 0.71
N GLY A 98 10.23 6.80 1.60
CA GLY A 98 10.38 7.36 2.94
C GLY A 98 11.02 8.74 2.94
N MET A 99 11.98 9.01 2.06
CA MET A 99 12.56 10.36 1.92
C MET A 99 11.57 11.35 1.32
N GLU A 100 10.72 10.92 0.38
CA GLU A 100 9.62 11.76 -0.10
C GLU A 100 8.61 12.06 1.03
N ALA A 101 8.19 11.04 1.79
CA ALA A 101 7.28 11.21 2.92
C ALA A 101 7.84 12.18 3.97
N ALA A 102 9.12 12.02 4.33
CA ALA A 102 9.80 12.89 5.27
C ALA A 102 9.89 14.34 4.76
N LYS A 103 10.17 14.55 3.47
CA LYS A 103 10.16 15.89 2.86
C LYS A 103 8.77 16.52 2.88
N ASN A 104 7.74 15.76 2.52
CA ASN A 104 6.35 16.23 2.52
C ASN A 104 5.84 16.62 3.92
N ALA A 105 6.38 16.00 4.97
CA ALA A 105 6.12 16.34 6.37
C ALA A 105 7.11 17.36 6.97
N ASN A 106 7.99 17.95 6.15
CA ASN A 106 9.09 18.83 6.57
C ASN A 106 10.00 18.22 7.67
N LEU A 107 10.07 16.88 7.75
CA LEU A 107 10.84 16.17 8.77
C LEU A 107 12.35 16.27 8.54
N THR A 108 12.81 16.39 7.30
CA THR A 108 14.24 16.53 7.01
C THR A 108 14.80 17.74 7.74
N ASP A 109 14.12 18.88 7.65
CA ASP A 109 14.52 20.12 8.30
C ASP A 109 14.29 20.04 9.82
N TRP A 110 13.19 19.42 10.26
CA TRP A 110 12.88 19.25 11.68
C TRP A 110 13.90 18.39 12.43
N LEU A 111 14.47 17.39 11.74
CA LEU A 111 15.44 16.42 12.27
C LEU A 111 16.88 16.74 11.85
N ALA A 112 17.10 17.76 11.01
CA ALA A 112 18.41 18.13 10.51
C ALA A 112 19.33 18.62 11.62
N VAL A 113 20.62 18.38 11.39
CA VAL A 113 21.72 19.08 12.04
C VAL A 113 22.42 19.86 10.92
N ASP A 114 21.66 20.67 10.19
CA ASP A 114 22.22 21.35 9.00
C ASP A 114 22.68 22.75 9.37
N GLY A 115 23.96 22.80 9.70
CA GLY A 115 24.84 23.95 9.68
C GLY A 115 26.26 23.42 9.44
N GLU A 116 26.98 23.96 8.45
CA GLU A 116 28.35 23.59 8.08
C GLU A 116 29.30 23.58 9.29
N ALA A 117 29.41 22.49 10.06
CA ALA A 117 30.33 22.39 11.20
C ALA A 117 30.35 23.59 12.18
N SER A 118 29.39 24.52 12.08
CA SER A 118 29.34 25.80 12.79
C SER A 118 28.40 25.60 13.96
N ALA A 119 28.99 24.98 14.98
CA ALA A 119 28.59 24.95 16.38
C ALA A 119 27.10 25.22 16.64
N LEU A 120 26.25 24.21 16.41
CA LEU A 120 24.99 24.13 17.17
C LEU A 120 25.34 24.29 18.65
N THR A 121 24.57 25.09 19.37
CA THR A 121 24.71 25.16 20.82
C THR A 121 24.42 23.78 21.43
N PRO A 122 24.96 23.47 22.62
CA PRO A 122 24.63 22.23 23.33
C PRO A 122 23.11 22.01 23.44
N SER A 123 22.35 23.07 23.72
CA SER A 123 20.88 23.01 23.82
C SER A 123 20.19 22.69 22.49
N GLN A 124 20.68 23.22 21.36
CA GLN A 124 20.14 22.86 20.04
C GLN A 124 20.44 21.40 19.69
N THR A 125 21.64 20.94 20.04
CA THR A 125 22.05 19.55 19.85
C THR A 125 21.16 18.61 20.66
N GLU A 126 20.99 18.90 21.95
CA GLU A 126 20.11 18.14 22.85
C GLU A 126 18.67 18.10 22.34
N MET A 127 18.11 19.24 21.93
CA MET A 127 16.77 19.31 21.36
C MET A 127 16.60 18.40 20.13
N ILE A 128 17.57 18.37 19.21
CA ILE A 128 17.50 17.50 18.02
C ILE A 128 17.64 16.03 18.41
N GLN A 129 18.48 15.70 19.40
CA GLN A 129 18.57 14.32 19.90
C GLN A 129 17.24 13.89 20.52
N CYS A 130 16.61 14.72 21.36
CA CYS A 130 15.28 14.45 21.91
C CYS A 130 14.24 14.21 20.82
N ARG A 131 14.25 14.98 19.72
CA ARG A 131 13.35 14.74 18.57
C ARG A 131 13.60 13.39 17.91
N ARG A 132 14.87 13.02 17.71
CA ARG A 132 15.27 11.74 17.09
C ARG A 132 14.92 10.55 17.96
N ASP A 133 15.06 10.67 19.28
CA ASP A 133 14.70 9.63 20.26
C ASP A 133 13.18 9.37 20.27
N ARG A 134 12.38 10.35 19.84
CA ARG A 134 10.92 10.29 19.75
C ARG A 134 10.38 10.00 18.35
N ALA A 135 11.27 9.69 17.40
CA ALA A 135 10.89 9.37 16.02
C ALA A 135 11.38 7.97 15.63
N GLY A 136 10.49 7.13 15.11
CA GLY A 136 10.77 5.73 14.77
C GLY A 136 10.35 5.34 13.34
N VAL A 137 10.53 4.05 13.02
CA VAL A 137 10.21 3.45 11.74
C VAL A 137 9.56 2.06 11.93
N SER A 138 8.47 1.79 11.21
CA SER A 138 7.87 0.45 11.10
C SER A 138 7.47 0.19 9.65
N LEU A 139 8.14 -0.73 8.96
CA LEU A 139 7.79 -1.08 7.58
C LEU A 139 7.38 -2.53 7.44
N GLY A 140 6.43 -2.78 6.54
CA GLY A 140 6.05 -4.12 6.08
C GLY A 140 6.92 -4.58 4.92
N VAL A 141 7.40 -5.82 5.00
CA VAL A 141 8.09 -6.51 3.90
C VAL A 141 7.57 -7.95 3.87
N GLY A 142 6.96 -8.35 2.75
CA GLY A 142 6.33 -9.65 2.62
C GLY A 142 7.37 -10.74 2.41
N MET A 143 8.37 -10.48 1.58
CA MET A 143 9.41 -11.44 1.24
C MET A 143 10.82 -10.82 1.26
N SER A 144 11.82 -11.66 1.55
CA SER A 144 13.23 -11.31 1.34
C SER A 144 13.61 -11.32 -0.14
N SER A 145 14.75 -10.72 -0.48
CA SER A 145 15.33 -10.78 -1.83
C SER A 145 15.78 -12.21 -2.20
N LEU A 146 14.88 -13.00 -2.80
CA LEU A 146 15.19 -14.36 -3.26
C LEU A 146 16.26 -14.37 -4.34
N ARG A 147 16.29 -13.35 -5.22
CA ARG A 147 17.34 -13.16 -6.22
C ARG A 147 18.74 -13.12 -5.58
N ASP A 148 18.94 -12.30 -4.55
CA ASP A 148 20.25 -12.17 -3.89
C ASP A 148 20.66 -13.50 -3.21
N ILE A 149 19.70 -14.26 -2.68
CA ILE A 149 19.92 -15.59 -2.11
C ILE A 149 20.37 -16.58 -3.19
N VAL A 150 19.64 -16.67 -4.31
CA VAL A 150 19.93 -17.63 -5.39
C VAL A 150 21.28 -17.32 -6.06
N ILE A 151 21.55 -16.04 -6.38
CA ILE A 151 22.83 -15.63 -6.98
C ILE A 151 24.00 -15.99 -6.05
N SER A 152 23.86 -15.75 -4.75
CA SER A 152 24.91 -16.05 -3.77
C SER A 152 25.14 -17.56 -3.64
N ALA A 153 24.07 -18.36 -3.63
CA ALA A 153 24.14 -19.82 -3.57
C ALA A 153 24.83 -20.44 -4.80
N GLN A 154 24.68 -19.84 -5.99
CA GLN A 154 25.32 -20.29 -7.23
C GLN A 154 26.83 -20.00 -7.30
N SER A 155 27.39 -19.21 -6.39
CA SER A 155 28.81 -18.79 -6.44
C SER A 155 29.81 -19.95 -6.28
N ASN A 156 29.37 -21.16 -5.87
CA ASN A 156 30.15 -22.39 -5.65
C ASN A 156 31.38 -22.23 -4.73
N ARG A 157 31.60 -21.05 -4.14
CA ARG A 157 32.68 -20.72 -3.22
C ARG A 157 32.18 -19.76 -2.16
N ILE A 158 32.02 -20.24 -0.94
CA ILE A 158 31.52 -19.45 0.21
C ILE A 158 32.35 -18.17 0.41
N SER A 159 33.65 -18.20 0.14
CA SER A 159 34.55 -17.03 0.22
C SER A 159 34.25 -15.91 -0.78
N ARG A 160 33.38 -16.13 -1.76
CA ARG A 160 32.94 -15.12 -2.74
C ARG A 160 31.59 -14.47 -2.40
N ILE A 161 30.96 -14.86 -1.30
CA ILE A 161 29.73 -14.20 -0.83
C ILE A 161 30.06 -12.76 -0.47
N SER A 162 29.28 -11.83 -1.01
CA SER A 162 29.47 -10.39 -0.80
C SER A 162 29.33 -10.01 0.69
N PRO A 163 30.11 -9.06 1.23
CA PRO A 163 29.87 -8.51 2.56
C PRO A 163 28.49 -7.83 2.68
N HIS A 164 27.87 -7.47 1.56
CA HIS A 164 26.52 -6.91 1.52
C HIS A 164 25.41 -7.97 1.52
N PHE A 165 25.74 -9.27 1.49
CA PHE A 165 24.74 -10.34 1.40
C PHE A 165 23.70 -10.29 2.52
N VAL A 166 24.14 -10.25 3.77
CA VAL A 166 23.22 -10.23 4.93
C VAL A 166 22.35 -8.96 4.92
N PRO A 167 22.91 -7.74 4.78
CA PRO A 167 22.10 -6.54 4.61
C PRO A 167 21.12 -6.58 3.43
N LYS A 168 21.42 -7.30 2.35
CA LYS A 168 20.52 -7.43 1.19
C LYS A 168 19.31 -8.32 1.45
N ILE A 169 19.48 -9.42 2.18
CA ILE A 169 18.40 -10.42 2.34
C ILE A 169 17.53 -10.18 3.57
N LEU A 170 18.00 -9.40 4.54
CA LEU A 170 17.27 -9.11 5.76
C LEU A 170 16.09 -8.16 5.51
N PRO A 171 14.84 -8.56 5.82
CA PRO A 171 13.67 -7.69 5.63
C PRO A 171 13.78 -6.35 6.39
N ASN A 172 14.38 -6.37 7.58
CA ASN A 172 14.55 -5.17 8.42
C ASN A 172 15.55 -4.16 7.85
N SER A 173 16.26 -4.46 6.76
CA SER A 173 17.12 -3.50 6.08
C SER A 173 16.35 -2.32 5.49
N ALA A 174 15.08 -2.50 5.09
CA ALA A 174 14.24 -1.40 4.62
C ALA A 174 13.99 -0.34 5.71
N PRO A 175 13.39 -0.67 6.87
CA PRO A 175 13.19 0.32 7.94
C PRO A 175 14.51 0.80 8.56
N SER A 176 15.51 -0.08 8.68
CA SER A 176 16.83 0.29 9.22
C SER A 176 17.53 1.32 8.34
N ARG A 177 17.39 1.23 7.02
CA ARG A 177 17.99 2.20 6.11
C ARG A 177 17.41 3.61 6.29
N LEU A 178 16.09 3.72 6.45
CA LEU A 178 15.43 4.99 6.75
C LEU A 178 15.86 5.54 8.12
N SER A 179 15.90 4.69 9.14
CA SER A 179 16.36 5.08 10.48
C SER A 179 17.80 5.62 10.45
N LEU A 180 18.69 5.01 9.69
CA LEU A 180 20.07 5.47 9.53
C LEU A 180 20.15 6.82 8.80
N ASP A 181 19.49 6.94 7.65
CA ASP A 181 19.59 8.13 6.80
C ASP A 181 18.92 9.36 7.45
N LEU A 182 17.83 9.16 8.21
CA LEU A 182 17.14 10.22 8.97
C LEU A 182 17.58 10.33 10.44
N LYS A 183 18.51 9.48 10.88
CA LYS A 183 19.04 9.41 12.26
C LYS A 183 17.96 9.21 13.34
N LEU A 184 16.94 8.41 13.03
CA LEU A 184 15.80 8.10 13.90
C LEU A 184 16.22 7.08 14.96
N LYS A 185 15.90 7.34 16.23
CA LYS A 185 16.34 6.55 17.39
C LYS A 185 15.19 5.95 18.21
N GLY A 186 13.94 6.23 17.84
CA GLY A 186 12.77 5.56 18.38
C GLY A 186 12.62 4.11 17.88
N PRO A 187 11.43 3.49 18.05
CA PRO A 187 11.17 2.12 17.62
C PRO A 187 11.56 1.89 16.15
N ASN A 188 12.31 0.82 15.86
CA ASN A 188 12.73 0.46 14.51
C ASN A 188 12.50 -1.05 14.30
N HIS A 189 11.49 -1.41 13.50
CA HIS A 189 11.16 -2.81 13.26
C HIS A 189 10.56 -3.05 11.86
N VAL A 190 10.49 -4.33 11.49
CA VAL A 190 9.88 -4.81 10.26
C VAL A 190 8.76 -5.80 10.57
N ILE A 191 7.70 -5.78 9.78
CA ILE A 191 6.60 -6.73 9.87
C ILE A 191 6.57 -7.59 8.61
N SER A 192 6.37 -8.90 8.78
CA SER A 192 6.21 -9.84 7.68
C SER A 192 4.96 -10.71 7.93
N THR A 193 3.86 -10.28 7.32
CA THR A 193 2.56 -10.98 7.36
C THR A 193 1.98 -11.06 5.95
N ALA A 194 2.80 -11.52 5.00
CA ALA A 194 2.48 -11.60 3.58
C ALA A 194 1.85 -10.29 3.05
N CYS A 195 0.72 -10.36 2.35
CA CYS A 195 0.06 -9.22 1.71
C CYS A 195 -0.46 -8.15 2.68
N ALA A 196 -0.63 -8.49 3.97
CA ALA A 196 -1.06 -7.56 5.01
C ALA A 196 0.11 -6.87 5.75
N ALA A 197 1.37 -7.16 5.38
CA ALA A 197 2.56 -6.71 6.12
C ALA A 197 2.60 -5.19 6.35
N SER A 198 2.38 -4.40 5.29
CA SER A 198 2.39 -2.94 5.38
C SER A 198 1.22 -2.37 6.17
N ALA A 199 0.02 -2.95 6.02
CA ALA A 199 -1.13 -2.52 6.81
C ALA A 199 -0.89 -2.76 8.31
N HIS A 200 -0.33 -3.92 8.69
CA HIS A 200 0.10 -4.15 10.06
C HIS A 200 1.20 -3.19 10.53
N ALA A 201 2.15 -2.83 9.67
CA ALA A 201 3.22 -1.88 10.03
C ALA A 201 2.68 -0.48 10.33
N ILE A 202 1.65 -0.05 9.57
CA ILE A 202 0.91 1.20 9.85
C ILE A 202 0.21 1.11 11.23
N ILE A 203 -0.43 -0.02 11.53
CA ILE A 203 -1.12 -0.25 12.80
C ILE A 203 -0.14 -0.22 13.98
N ASP A 204 1.01 -0.88 13.85
CA ASP A 204 1.99 -0.92 14.93
C ASP A 204 2.66 0.45 15.14
N GLY A 205 2.90 1.24 14.08
CA GLY A 205 3.34 2.62 14.24
C GLY A 205 2.29 3.52 14.90
N MET A 206 1.00 3.37 14.55
CA MET A 206 -0.09 4.04 15.25
C MET A 206 -0.10 3.68 16.74
N ARG A 207 0.07 2.40 17.07
CA ARG A 207 0.13 1.91 18.46
C ARG A 207 1.33 2.47 19.22
N CYS A 208 2.52 2.51 18.62
CA CYS A 208 3.69 3.14 19.23
C CYS A 208 3.40 4.59 19.63
N ILE A 209 2.71 5.35 18.77
CA ILE A 209 2.32 6.73 19.08
C ILE A 209 1.28 6.75 20.22
N GLN A 210 0.23 5.93 20.12
CA GLN A 210 -0.84 5.86 21.12
C GLN A 210 -0.34 5.46 22.51
N MET A 211 0.63 4.54 22.58
CA MET A 211 1.25 4.06 23.82
C MET A 211 2.29 5.01 24.40
N GLY A 212 2.70 6.03 23.65
CA GLY A 212 3.69 7.01 24.11
C GLY A 212 5.13 6.68 23.75
N ASP A 213 5.40 5.62 23.00
CA ASP A 213 6.76 5.19 22.63
C ASP A 213 7.42 6.14 21.61
N ALA A 214 6.61 6.79 20.78
CA ALA A 214 7.05 7.78 19.80
C ALA A 214 6.05 8.94 19.67
N ASP A 215 6.50 10.04 19.10
CA ASP A 215 5.65 11.14 18.64
C ASP A 215 5.49 11.13 17.12
N ILE A 216 6.50 10.58 16.41
CA ILE A 216 6.53 10.41 14.96
C ILE A 216 6.89 8.97 14.62
N MET A 217 6.18 8.37 13.66
CA MET A 217 6.52 7.07 13.10
C MET A 217 6.49 7.13 11.58
N LEU A 218 7.61 6.80 10.93
CA LEU A 218 7.60 6.48 9.51
C LEU A 218 7.06 5.06 9.34
N VAL A 219 5.91 4.93 8.68
CA VAL A 219 5.25 3.63 8.50
C VAL A 219 5.00 3.31 7.05
N GLY A 220 4.73 2.05 6.70
CA GLY A 220 4.36 1.68 5.34
C GLY A 220 4.90 0.32 4.95
N GLY A 221 5.39 0.17 3.72
CA GLY A 221 6.05 -1.07 3.31
C GLY A 221 6.72 -1.00 1.96
N SER A 222 7.51 -2.03 1.67
CA SER A 222 8.31 -2.13 0.45
C SER A 222 8.45 -3.58 -0.01
N GLU A 223 8.38 -3.80 -1.32
CA GLU A 223 8.51 -5.11 -1.93
C GLU A 223 9.19 -5.02 -3.31
N ALA A 224 10.06 -5.99 -3.63
CA ALA A 224 10.71 -6.11 -4.93
C ALA A 224 10.98 -7.58 -5.30
N THR A 225 9.91 -8.30 -5.62
CA THR A 225 9.92 -9.76 -5.82
C THR A 225 9.74 -10.18 -7.29
N ILE A 226 9.91 -9.25 -8.23
CA ILE A 226 9.84 -9.59 -9.67
C ILE A 226 11.16 -10.24 -10.10
N ASP A 227 11.28 -11.53 -9.82
CA ASP A 227 12.39 -12.37 -10.22
C ASP A 227 11.89 -13.79 -10.60
N PRO A 228 12.67 -14.57 -11.38
CA PRO A 228 12.18 -15.85 -11.89
C PRO A 228 11.79 -16.86 -10.81
N ILE A 229 12.48 -16.90 -9.66
CA ILE A 229 12.19 -17.89 -8.62
C ILE A 229 10.92 -17.53 -7.85
N SER A 230 10.70 -16.25 -7.57
CA SER A 230 9.46 -15.73 -6.99
C SER A 230 8.27 -16.00 -7.92
N VAL A 231 8.37 -15.65 -9.20
CA VAL A 231 7.31 -15.90 -10.19
C VAL A 231 7.02 -17.39 -10.33
N ALA A 232 8.05 -18.23 -10.39
CA ALA A 232 7.88 -19.69 -10.43
C ALA A 232 7.14 -20.22 -9.19
N GLY A 233 7.52 -19.76 -7.99
CA GLY A 233 6.87 -20.14 -6.74
C GLY A 233 5.37 -19.84 -6.74
N PHE A 234 4.97 -18.62 -7.10
CA PHE A 234 3.56 -18.25 -7.17
C PHE A 234 2.80 -18.91 -8.33
N CYS A 235 3.46 -19.22 -9.45
CA CYS A 235 2.86 -20.07 -10.50
C CYS A 235 2.52 -21.47 -9.96
N ARG A 236 3.40 -22.07 -9.13
CA ARG A 236 3.17 -23.39 -8.54
C ARG A 236 2.02 -23.39 -7.53
N LEU A 237 1.79 -22.25 -6.88
CA LEU A 237 0.60 -22.01 -6.03
C LEU A 237 -0.67 -21.74 -6.84
N ARG A 238 -0.59 -21.59 -8.16
CA ARG A 238 -1.70 -21.15 -9.04
C ARG A 238 -2.31 -19.82 -8.58
N ALA A 239 -1.47 -18.92 -8.07
CA ALA A 239 -1.91 -17.63 -7.56
C ALA A 239 -1.80 -16.50 -8.60
N LEU A 240 -0.99 -16.71 -9.65
CA LEU A 240 -0.77 -15.72 -10.71
C LEU A 240 -1.75 -15.91 -11.86
N SER A 241 -2.11 -14.80 -12.51
CA SER A 241 -2.79 -14.83 -13.79
C SER A 241 -1.93 -15.56 -14.83
N THR A 242 -2.56 -16.47 -15.57
CA THR A 242 -1.92 -17.29 -16.62
C THR A 242 -2.73 -17.33 -17.92
N THR A 243 -3.95 -16.82 -17.91
CA THR A 243 -4.85 -16.82 -19.06
C THR A 243 -4.33 -15.85 -20.11
N LEU A 244 -3.87 -16.42 -21.21
CA LEU A 244 -3.52 -15.69 -22.42
C LEU A 244 -4.77 -15.65 -23.30
N SER A 245 -5.36 -14.46 -23.51
CA SER A 245 -6.33 -14.26 -24.59
C SER A 245 -5.66 -14.58 -25.94
N PRO A 246 -6.40 -15.04 -26.98
CA PRO A 246 -5.91 -15.11 -28.35
C PRO A 246 -5.25 -13.81 -28.83
N ASP A 247 -5.70 -12.67 -28.29
CA ASP A 247 -5.11 -11.34 -28.44
C ASP A 247 -4.47 -10.90 -27.11
N PHE A 248 -3.29 -11.45 -26.80
CA PHE A 248 -2.60 -11.22 -25.52
C PHE A 248 -2.23 -9.74 -25.33
N ASP A 249 -3.03 -9.03 -24.55
CA ASP A 249 -2.69 -7.72 -24.00
C ASP A 249 -2.33 -7.85 -22.50
N PRO A 250 -1.05 -7.66 -22.10
CA PRO A 250 -0.63 -7.64 -20.71
C PRO A 250 -1.48 -6.72 -19.83
N LEU A 251 -2.00 -5.64 -20.41
CA LEU A 251 -2.79 -4.62 -19.74
C LEU A 251 -4.09 -5.17 -19.15
N LEU A 252 -4.64 -6.24 -19.71
CA LEU A 252 -5.88 -6.88 -19.27
C LEU A 252 -5.65 -7.99 -18.23
N SER A 253 -4.40 -8.28 -17.84
CA SER A 253 -4.08 -9.48 -17.06
C SER A 253 -4.54 -9.41 -15.60
N SER A 254 -4.63 -8.19 -15.02
CA SER A 254 -5.15 -7.99 -13.67
C SER A 254 -6.54 -7.36 -13.78
N ARG A 255 -7.57 -8.12 -13.40
CA ARG A 255 -8.98 -7.73 -13.53
C ARG A 255 -9.77 -8.00 -12.24
N PRO A 256 -9.54 -7.22 -11.16
CA PRO A 256 -10.24 -7.42 -9.90
C PRO A 256 -11.76 -7.38 -10.09
N PHE A 257 -12.46 -8.28 -9.41
CA PHE A 257 -13.92 -8.48 -9.50
C PHE A 257 -14.49 -8.92 -10.86
N ASP A 258 -13.69 -8.94 -11.93
CA ASP A 258 -14.18 -9.31 -13.27
C ASP A 258 -14.47 -10.82 -13.37
N VAL A 259 -15.51 -11.19 -14.13
CA VAL A 259 -15.98 -12.59 -14.29
C VAL A 259 -14.90 -13.53 -14.83
N THR A 260 -13.93 -12.99 -15.58
CA THR A 260 -12.87 -13.74 -16.25
C THR A 260 -11.52 -13.70 -15.51
N ARG A 261 -11.48 -13.20 -14.27
CA ARG A 261 -10.26 -13.15 -13.44
C ARG A 261 -9.73 -14.55 -13.13
N ASP A 262 -8.40 -14.70 -13.09
CA ASP A 262 -7.76 -16.02 -12.90
C ASP A 262 -6.54 -16.02 -11.97
N GLY A 263 -6.19 -14.87 -11.39
CA GLY A 263 -5.06 -14.71 -10.49
C GLY A 263 -4.50 -13.29 -10.53
N PHE A 264 -3.57 -12.99 -9.62
CA PHE A 264 -2.97 -11.66 -9.56
C PHE A 264 -1.79 -11.51 -10.52
N VAL A 265 -1.48 -10.27 -10.89
CA VAL A 265 -0.21 -9.91 -11.55
C VAL A 265 0.76 -9.40 -10.50
N MET A 266 1.96 -9.96 -10.42
CA MET A 266 2.96 -9.55 -9.44
C MET A 266 3.46 -8.12 -9.71
N GLY A 267 3.47 -7.27 -8.69
CA GLY A 267 4.02 -5.92 -8.75
C GLY A 267 5.11 -5.69 -7.72
N GLU A 268 5.80 -4.57 -7.84
CA GLU A 268 6.82 -4.12 -6.90
C GLU A 268 6.67 -2.62 -6.60
N GLY A 269 7.26 -2.16 -5.50
CA GLY A 269 7.22 -0.76 -5.09
C GLY A 269 7.22 -0.56 -3.59
N ALA A 270 7.00 0.67 -3.15
CA ALA A 270 6.88 1.05 -1.76
C ALA A 270 5.95 2.26 -1.58
N ALA A 271 5.33 2.36 -0.42
CA ALA A 271 4.75 3.59 0.07
C ALA A 271 5.08 3.75 1.55
N VAL A 272 5.35 4.98 1.96
CA VAL A 272 5.72 5.35 3.33
C VAL A 272 4.94 6.58 3.74
N PHE A 273 4.49 6.60 4.98
CA PHE A 273 3.74 7.66 5.62
C PHE A 273 4.53 8.20 6.79
N VAL A 274 4.31 9.48 7.11
CA VAL A 274 4.66 10.04 8.40
C VAL A 274 3.39 10.08 9.24
N LEU A 275 3.31 9.19 10.23
CA LEU A 275 2.33 9.29 11.30
C LEU A 275 2.87 10.17 12.41
N GLU A 276 2.00 11.00 12.97
CA GLU A 276 2.36 11.94 14.01
C GLU A 276 1.24 12.05 15.04
N GLU A 277 1.60 12.26 16.30
CA GLU A 277 0.59 12.58 17.31
C GLU A 277 -0.02 13.96 17.01
N LEU A 278 -1.36 14.06 17.06
CA LEU A 278 -2.06 15.28 16.64
C LEU A 278 -1.59 16.53 17.38
N SER A 279 -1.49 16.49 18.71
CA SER A 279 -1.05 17.67 19.48
C SER A 279 0.39 18.07 19.15
N HIS A 280 1.27 17.08 18.90
CA HIS A 280 2.62 17.32 18.42
C HIS A 280 2.64 17.93 17.01
N ALA A 281 1.86 17.40 16.08
CA ALA A 281 1.73 17.92 14.72
C ALA A 281 1.24 19.37 14.71
N LEU A 282 0.23 19.70 15.53
CA LEU A 282 -0.30 21.07 15.68
C LEU A 282 0.75 22.04 16.22
N LYS A 283 1.50 21.64 17.25
CA LYS A 283 2.62 22.46 17.79
C LYS A 283 3.72 22.69 16.76
N ARG A 284 4.00 21.69 15.91
CA ARG A 284 4.94 21.87 14.80
C ARG A 284 4.40 22.78 13.73
N LEU A 285 3.12 22.67 13.36
CA LEU A 285 2.48 23.58 12.41
C LEU A 285 2.51 25.03 12.89
N GLU A 286 2.27 25.27 14.19
CA GLU A 286 2.37 26.60 14.80
C GLU A 286 3.80 27.16 14.69
N LYS A 287 4.81 26.32 14.91
CA LYS A 287 6.22 26.72 14.90
C LYS A 287 6.83 26.87 13.50
N GLU A 288 6.53 25.95 12.59
CA GLU A 288 7.13 25.88 11.25
C GLU A 288 6.30 26.62 10.20
N GLY A 289 5.00 26.81 10.47
CA GLY A 289 4.03 27.41 9.56
C GLY A 289 3.39 26.39 8.61
N THR A 290 2.13 26.66 8.23
CA THR A 290 1.31 25.80 7.34
C THR A 290 1.83 25.70 5.91
N ASN A 291 2.81 26.53 5.52
CA ASN A 291 3.43 26.48 4.21
C ASN A 291 4.51 25.39 4.10
N LYS A 292 4.92 24.80 5.23
CA LYS A 292 5.97 23.77 5.28
C LYS A 292 5.44 22.36 5.17
N PHE A 293 4.31 22.07 5.83
CA PHE A 293 3.60 20.80 5.72
C PHE A 293 2.13 20.98 6.14
N SER A 294 1.32 19.94 6.00
CA SER A 294 -0.11 19.95 6.38
C SER A 294 -0.51 18.60 6.95
N ILE A 295 -1.58 18.59 7.76
CA ILE A 295 -2.25 17.35 8.14
C ILE A 295 -3.14 16.90 6.97
N LEU A 296 -2.88 15.70 6.45
CA LEU A 296 -3.58 15.15 5.28
C LEU A 296 -4.88 14.45 5.67
N CYS A 297 -4.85 13.70 6.77
CA CYS A 297 -5.99 12.97 7.32
C CYS A 297 -5.66 12.48 8.74
N GLU A 298 -6.65 11.90 9.40
CA GLU A 298 -6.50 11.15 10.65
C GLU A 298 -6.68 9.65 10.41
N LEU A 299 -5.81 8.83 11.02
CA LEU A 299 -6.00 7.39 11.09
C LEU A 299 -6.86 7.08 12.31
N ILE A 300 -8.17 6.95 12.10
CA ILE A 300 -9.14 6.86 13.20
C ILE A 300 -9.40 5.43 13.64
N GLY A 301 -9.24 4.43 12.77
CA GLY A 301 -9.57 3.04 13.10
C GLY A 301 -8.69 2.00 12.43
N TYR A 302 -8.56 0.85 13.08
CA TYR A 302 -7.94 -0.33 12.49
C TYR A 302 -8.50 -1.62 13.09
N GLY A 303 -8.43 -2.71 12.34
CA GLY A 303 -8.78 -4.04 12.82
C GLY A 303 -7.83 -5.09 12.28
N THR A 304 -7.43 -6.04 13.13
CA THR A 304 -6.58 -7.18 12.74
C THR A 304 -7.23 -8.49 13.17
N THR A 305 -7.16 -9.51 12.31
CA THR A 305 -7.74 -10.84 12.59
C THR A 305 -6.93 -11.96 11.96
N GLY A 306 -7.18 -13.19 12.44
CA GLY A 306 -6.76 -14.42 11.82
C GLY A 306 -7.96 -15.22 11.28
N ASP A 307 -7.79 -15.90 10.14
CA ASP A 307 -8.80 -16.83 9.60
C ASP A 307 -8.78 -18.17 10.33
N ALA A 308 -7.58 -18.67 10.67
CA ALA A 308 -7.36 -20.02 11.20
C ALA A 308 -7.98 -21.14 10.33
N TYR A 309 -7.88 -21.00 8.99
CA TYR A 309 -8.54 -21.87 8.03
C TYR A 309 -7.57 -22.66 7.14
N HIS A 310 -6.77 -21.98 6.31
CA HIS A 310 -5.81 -22.62 5.40
C HIS A 310 -4.57 -21.74 5.20
N ILE A 311 -3.44 -22.34 4.83
CA ILE A 311 -2.17 -21.61 4.67
C ILE A 311 -2.19 -20.58 3.53
N THR A 312 -2.96 -20.83 2.47
CA THR A 312 -3.05 -19.92 1.29
C THR A 312 -4.47 -19.60 0.85
N ALA A 313 -5.47 -20.37 1.31
CA ALA A 313 -6.85 -20.15 0.88
C ALA A 313 -7.57 -19.31 1.94
N PRO A 314 -8.33 -18.28 1.55
CA PRO A 314 -9.12 -17.49 2.49
C PRO A 314 -10.21 -18.33 3.16
N ASP A 315 -10.68 -17.93 4.35
CA ASP A 315 -11.90 -18.49 4.94
C ASP A 315 -13.04 -18.38 3.91
N LYS A 316 -13.64 -19.52 3.55
CA LYS A 316 -14.73 -19.64 2.56
C LYS A 316 -15.90 -18.69 2.79
N ASP A 317 -16.15 -18.30 4.04
CA ASP A 317 -17.27 -17.43 4.42
C ASP A 317 -16.80 -15.99 4.72
N GLY A 318 -15.55 -15.64 4.43
CA GLY A 318 -14.99 -14.29 4.59
C GLY A 318 -15.05 -13.71 5.99
N ARG A 319 -15.25 -14.55 7.03
CA ARG A 319 -15.49 -14.08 8.40
C ARG A 319 -14.28 -13.34 8.98
N GLY A 320 -13.06 -13.72 8.62
CA GLY A 320 -11.86 -13.02 9.07
C GLY A 320 -11.80 -11.59 8.53
N ALA A 321 -12.05 -11.42 7.23
CA ALA A 321 -12.17 -10.12 6.58
C ALA A 321 -13.31 -9.27 7.20
N GLN A 322 -14.51 -9.84 7.37
CA GLN A 322 -15.63 -9.18 8.03
C GLN A 322 -15.25 -8.70 9.44
N ARG A 323 -14.70 -9.58 10.28
CA ARG A 323 -14.26 -9.22 11.63
C ARG A 323 -13.17 -8.14 11.63
N ALA A 324 -12.28 -8.11 10.63
CA ALA A 324 -11.25 -7.08 10.53
C ALA A 324 -11.89 -5.71 10.27
N MET A 325 -12.82 -5.63 9.32
CA MET A 325 -13.57 -4.40 9.05
C MET A 325 -14.43 -3.98 10.25
N THR A 326 -15.16 -4.89 10.89
CA THR A 326 -15.96 -4.61 12.09
C THR A 326 -15.08 -4.05 13.22
N LYS A 327 -13.92 -4.65 13.49
CA LYS A 327 -12.98 -4.15 14.50
C LYS A 327 -12.41 -2.78 14.17
N ALA A 328 -12.18 -2.51 12.89
CA ALA A 328 -11.75 -1.19 12.44
C ALA A 328 -12.82 -0.13 12.71
N LEU A 329 -14.09 -0.44 12.43
CA LEU A 329 -15.24 0.42 12.72
C LEU A 329 -15.44 0.65 14.22
N GLU A 330 -15.35 -0.40 15.04
CA GLU A 330 -15.39 -0.31 16.51
C GLU A 330 -14.28 0.62 17.03
N ARG A 331 -13.05 0.45 16.52
CA ARG A 331 -11.91 1.28 16.91
C ARG A 331 -12.08 2.74 16.48
N ALA A 332 -12.56 2.96 15.25
CA ALA A 332 -12.88 4.29 14.73
C ALA A 332 -13.93 5.00 15.58
N SER A 333 -14.98 4.28 15.99
CA SER A 333 -15.99 4.79 16.90
C SER A 333 -15.39 5.21 18.25
N ILE A 334 -14.54 4.36 18.84
CA ILE A 334 -13.89 4.65 20.12
C ILE A 334 -12.95 5.87 20.01
N ASN A 335 -12.12 5.93 18.96
CA ASN A 335 -11.11 6.97 18.83
C ASN A 335 -11.71 8.33 18.44
N SER A 336 -12.77 8.35 17.62
CA SER A 336 -13.43 9.59 17.19
C SER A 336 -14.52 10.07 18.16
N GLY A 337 -15.05 9.18 19.02
CA GLY A 337 -16.23 9.46 19.83
C GLY A 337 -17.55 9.46 19.04
N ILE A 338 -17.52 9.11 17.75
CA ILE A 338 -18.71 8.97 16.90
C ILE A 338 -19.29 7.56 17.09
N GLU A 339 -20.62 7.46 17.18
CA GLU A 339 -21.30 6.18 17.38
C GLU A 339 -21.05 5.19 16.20
N TYR A 340 -20.99 3.89 16.52
CA TYR A 340 -20.59 2.84 15.57
C TYR A 340 -21.40 2.85 14.27
N SER A 341 -22.74 2.93 14.36
CA SER A 341 -23.60 2.93 13.19
C SER A 341 -23.36 4.16 12.31
N ARG A 342 -23.16 5.34 12.94
CA ARG A 342 -22.79 6.57 12.22
C ARG A 342 -21.43 6.48 11.53
N ILE A 343 -20.41 5.90 12.17
CA ILE A 343 -19.10 5.67 11.53
C ILE A 343 -19.25 4.72 10.35
N ARG A 344 -19.94 3.60 10.52
CA ARG A 344 -20.21 2.62 9.46
C ARG A 344 -20.89 3.29 8.26
N ASP A 345 -21.93 4.08 8.52
CA ASP A 345 -22.74 4.71 7.47
C ASP A 345 -22.02 5.88 6.79
N SER A 346 -21.02 6.46 7.46
CA SER A 346 -20.17 7.53 6.92
C SER A 346 -18.99 7.02 6.08
N VAL A 347 -18.69 5.71 6.05
CA VAL A 347 -17.67 5.17 5.14
C VAL A 347 -18.18 5.24 3.70
N GLN A 348 -17.55 6.07 2.89
CA GLN A 348 -17.96 6.35 1.50
C GLN A 348 -17.16 5.57 0.47
N TYR A 349 -15.94 5.16 0.81
CA TYR A 349 -15.06 4.44 -0.11
C TYR A 349 -14.30 3.31 0.59
N ILE A 350 -14.19 2.17 -0.08
CA ILE A 350 -13.35 1.04 0.31
C ILE A 350 -12.36 0.75 -0.83
N ASN A 351 -11.07 0.90 -0.54
CA ASN A 351 -10.02 0.31 -1.37
C ASN A 351 -9.87 -1.16 -0.97
N ALA A 352 -10.36 -2.05 -1.82
CA ALA A 352 -10.45 -3.48 -1.58
C ALA A 352 -9.10 -4.20 -1.75
N HIS A 353 -8.96 -5.32 -1.06
CA HIS A 353 -7.83 -6.22 -1.25
C HIS A 353 -7.86 -6.90 -2.64
N ALA A 354 -9.03 -7.20 -3.18
CA ALA A 354 -9.33 -7.90 -4.43
C ALA A 354 -8.16 -8.01 -5.41
N THR A 355 -7.59 -9.21 -5.45
CA THR A 355 -6.35 -9.53 -6.16
C THR A 355 -6.61 -10.11 -7.55
N ALA A 356 -7.81 -9.97 -8.11
CA ALA A 356 -8.22 -10.63 -9.35
C ALA A 356 -8.20 -12.17 -9.23
N THR A 357 -8.54 -12.70 -8.05
CA THR A 357 -8.60 -14.15 -7.82
C THR A 357 -10.05 -14.62 -7.84
N PRO A 358 -10.36 -15.80 -8.43
CA PRO A 358 -11.73 -16.29 -8.51
C PRO A 358 -12.44 -16.34 -7.15
N VAL A 359 -11.77 -16.88 -6.14
CA VAL A 359 -12.34 -17.11 -4.81
C VAL A 359 -12.22 -15.87 -3.91
N GLY A 360 -11.04 -15.22 -3.87
CA GLY A 360 -10.76 -14.14 -2.93
C GLY A 360 -11.63 -12.90 -3.14
N ASP A 361 -11.84 -12.52 -4.41
CA ASP A 361 -12.61 -11.32 -4.75
C ASP A 361 -14.10 -11.48 -4.38
N VAL A 362 -14.69 -12.67 -4.56
CA VAL A 362 -16.07 -12.98 -4.13
C VAL A 362 -16.20 -12.89 -2.62
N ILE A 363 -15.28 -13.56 -1.91
CA ILE A 363 -15.28 -13.63 -0.45
C ILE A 363 -15.18 -12.22 0.16
N GLU A 364 -14.32 -11.36 -0.40
CA GLU A 364 -14.22 -9.98 0.06
C GLU A 364 -15.50 -9.18 -0.25
N ALA A 365 -16.04 -9.29 -1.47
CA ALA A 365 -17.26 -8.58 -1.84
C ALA A 365 -18.44 -8.94 -0.90
N GLU A 366 -18.61 -10.23 -0.60
CA GLU A 366 -19.63 -10.67 0.35
C GLU A 366 -19.34 -10.20 1.80
N ALA A 367 -18.07 -10.18 2.22
CA ALA A 367 -17.71 -9.67 3.54
C ALA A 367 -18.01 -8.17 3.67
N ILE A 368 -17.82 -7.39 2.59
CA ILE A 368 -18.19 -5.98 2.52
C ILE A 368 -19.72 -5.85 2.62
N ASP A 369 -20.48 -6.62 1.83
CA ASP A 369 -21.96 -6.61 1.87
C ASP A 369 -22.47 -6.90 3.30
N ARG A 370 -21.95 -7.95 3.95
CA ARG A 370 -22.29 -8.31 5.33
C ARG A 370 -21.82 -7.33 6.41
N THR A 371 -20.92 -6.40 6.08
CA THR A 371 -20.42 -5.41 7.07
C THR A 371 -21.15 -4.09 6.95
N PHE A 372 -21.39 -3.64 5.72
CA PHE A 372 -21.87 -2.29 5.45
C PHE A 372 -23.32 -2.23 4.98
N LEU A 373 -23.83 -3.30 4.38
CA LEU A 373 -25.15 -3.30 3.76
C LEU A 373 -26.14 -4.18 4.51
N ASN A 374 -25.73 -5.30 5.12
CA ASN A 374 -26.61 -6.16 5.95
C ASN A 374 -27.94 -6.58 5.28
N ASN A 375 -27.99 -6.65 3.95
CA ASN A 375 -29.22 -6.81 3.15
C ASN A 375 -30.21 -5.64 3.20
N GLU A 376 -29.82 -4.49 3.74
CA GLU A 376 -30.54 -3.23 3.60
C GLU A 376 -30.31 -2.69 2.17
N MET A 377 -31.41 -2.36 1.49
CA MET A 377 -31.38 -1.85 0.11
C MET A 377 -31.06 -0.34 0.04
N TYR A 378 -31.00 0.33 1.19
CA TYR A 378 -30.91 1.79 1.26
C TYR A 378 -29.89 2.24 2.31
N ARG A 379 -28.79 2.83 1.84
CA ARG A 379 -27.93 3.72 2.64
C ARG A 379 -28.21 5.17 2.23
N GLU A 380 -28.09 6.11 3.16
CA GLU A 380 -28.19 7.55 2.85
C GLU A 380 -27.07 7.99 1.90
N GLN A 381 -25.90 7.34 1.99
CA GLN A 381 -24.76 7.58 1.13
C GLN A 381 -24.36 6.32 0.38
N GLU A 382 -24.05 6.50 -0.90
CA GLU A 382 -23.54 5.46 -1.77
C GLU A 382 -22.16 4.97 -1.28
N LEU A 383 -21.98 3.65 -1.23
CA LEU A 383 -20.69 3.03 -0.92
C LEU A 383 -19.96 2.73 -2.22
N TYR A 384 -18.78 3.33 -2.39
CA TYR A 384 -17.90 3.02 -3.50
C TYR A 384 -16.86 1.98 -3.12
N VAL A 385 -16.58 1.06 -4.02
CA VAL A 385 -15.51 0.06 -3.86
C VAL A 385 -14.69 -0.02 -5.14
N SER A 386 -13.37 -0.04 -5.00
CA SER A 386 -12.48 -0.38 -6.12
C SER A 386 -11.23 -1.10 -5.67
N SER A 387 -10.49 -1.66 -6.64
CA SER A 387 -9.16 -2.21 -6.43
C SER A 387 -8.18 -1.59 -7.42
N THR A 388 -7.09 -1.01 -6.90
CA THR A 388 -6.05 -0.38 -7.73
C THR A 388 -5.09 -1.39 -8.35
N LYS A 389 -5.21 -2.68 -8.01
CA LYS A 389 -4.31 -3.76 -8.48
C LYS A 389 -4.45 -4.06 -9.97
N GLY A 390 -5.56 -3.64 -10.61
CA GLY A 390 -5.69 -3.64 -12.07
C GLY A 390 -4.67 -2.72 -12.77
N SER A 391 -4.23 -1.65 -12.09
CA SER A 391 -3.25 -0.69 -12.63
C SER A 391 -1.84 -0.92 -12.10
N THR A 392 -1.70 -1.29 -10.83
CA THR A 392 -0.40 -1.43 -10.16
C THR A 392 0.12 -2.86 -10.09
N GLY A 393 -0.70 -3.87 -10.37
CA GLY A 393 -0.44 -5.24 -9.93
C GLY A 393 -0.50 -5.35 -8.40
N HIS A 394 -0.15 -6.53 -7.87
CA HIS A 394 -0.14 -6.83 -6.46
C HIS A 394 1.30 -6.76 -5.90
N LEU A 395 1.55 -5.73 -5.09
CA LEU A 395 2.86 -5.42 -4.49
C LEU A 395 3.19 -6.27 -3.24
N LEU A 396 2.50 -7.40 -3.02
CA LEU A 396 2.63 -8.26 -1.85
C LEU A 396 2.74 -7.46 -0.54
N GLY A 397 3.89 -7.47 0.15
CA GLY A 397 4.07 -6.79 1.42
C GLY A 397 3.92 -5.27 1.38
N ALA A 398 4.08 -4.62 0.22
CA ALA A 398 3.89 -3.19 0.03
C ALA A 398 2.47 -2.79 -0.42
N ALA A 399 1.61 -3.76 -0.75
CA ALA A 399 0.28 -3.50 -1.30
C ALA A 399 -0.59 -2.64 -0.36
N GLY A 400 -0.70 -3.03 0.91
CA GLY A 400 -1.50 -2.30 1.90
C GLY A 400 -1.03 -0.85 2.11
N ALA A 401 0.27 -0.58 2.06
CA ALA A 401 0.78 0.79 2.12
C ALA A 401 0.43 1.59 0.87
N LEU A 402 0.60 1.03 -0.34
CA LEU A 402 0.26 1.77 -1.55
C LEU A 402 -1.25 2.05 -1.64
N GLU A 403 -2.08 1.09 -1.25
CA GLU A 403 -3.53 1.19 -1.22
C GLU A 403 -4.03 2.19 -0.17
N ALA A 404 -3.42 2.21 1.02
CA ALA A 404 -3.69 3.23 2.02
C ALA A 404 -3.26 4.62 1.54
N ALA A 405 -2.13 4.76 0.85
CA ALA A 405 -1.71 6.04 0.26
C ALA A 405 -2.71 6.55 -0.77
N TYR A 406 -3.22 5.68 -1.65
CA TYR A 406 -4.28 6.06 -2.59
C TYR A 406 -5.59 6.38 -1.90
N THR A 407 -5.94 5.67 -0.82
CA THR A 407 -7.14 5.94 -0.02
C THR A 407 -7.10 7.33 0.61
N ILE A 408 -5.94 7.75 1.14
CA ILE A 408 -5.76 9.10 1.68
C ILE A 408 -5.81 10.15 0.56
N MET A 409 -5.19 9.87 -0.60
CA MET A 409 -5.27 10.76 -1.75
C MET A 409 -6.71 10.88 -2.28
N THR A 410 -7.54 9.84 -2.19
CA THR A 410 -8.97 9.91 -2.50
C THR A 410 -9.72 10.84 -1.55
N ILE A 411 -9.42 10.81 -0.25
CA ILE A 411 -9.96 11.77 0.73
C ILE A 411 -9.53 13.20 0.36
N LYS A 412 -8.25 13.39 0.05
CA LYS A 412 -7.67 14.71 -0.24
C LYS A 412 -8.19 15.33 -1.54
N GLU A 413 -8.20 14.56 -2.62
CA GLU A 413 -8.52 15.04 -3.97
C GLU A 413 -10.02 14.96 -4.28
N GLY A 414 -10.76 14.15 -3.52
CA GLY A 414 -12.18 13.86 -3.74
C GLY A 414 -12.43 12.99 -4.97
N ILE A 415 -11.43 12.25 -5.46
CA ILE A 415 -11.54 11.43 -6.67
C ILE A 415 -11.24 9.96 -6.33
N ILE A 416 -12.15 9.07 -6.75
CA ILE A 416 -12.11 7.63 -6.46
C ILE A 416 -11.35 6.90 -7.58
N PRO A 417 -10.28 6.16 -7.28
CA PRO A 417 -9.55 5.35 -8.25
C PRO A 417 -10.48 4.33 -8.94
N PRO A 418 -10.36 4.17 -10.27
CA PRO A 418 -11.19 3.19 -10.98
C PRO A 418 -10.71 1.76 -10.72
N THR A 419 -11.64 0.81 -10.71
CA THR A 419 -11.32 -0.60 -10.92
C THR A 419 -11.09 -0.80 -12.41
N ARG A 420 -9.84 -1.06 -12.79
CA ARG A 420 -9.47 -1.29 -14.19
C ARG A 420 -9.81 -2.71 -14.62
N ASN A 421 -10.16 -2.88 -15.90
CA ASN A 421 -10.49 -4.17 -16.53
C ASN A 421 -11.70 -4.87 -15.90
N LEU A 422 -12.60 -4.09 -15.28
CA LEU A 422 -13.87 -4.58 -14.79
C LEU A 422 -14.94 -4.22 -15.81
N ASP A 423 -15.34 -5.19 -16.63
CA ASP A 423 -16.44 -5.03 -17.57
C ASP A 423 -17.73 -5.47 -16.89
N LEU A 424 -18.49 -4.49 -16.41
CA LEU A 424 -19.82 -4.71 -15.87
C LEU A 424 -20.82 -4.79 -17.02
N GLU A 425 -21.09 -5.99 -17.54
CA GLU A 425 -22.26 -6.17 -18.41
C GLU A 425 -23.52 -5.91 -17.56
N ARG A 426 -24.27 -4.86 -17.92
CA ARG A 426 -25.67 -4.70 -17.49
C ARG A 426 -26.48 -5.78 -18.19
N THR A 427 -27.07 -6.70 -17.43
CA THR A 427 -28.08 -7.60 -17.97
C THR A 427 -29.35 -6.80 -18.31
N ASN A 428 -30.18 -7.30 -19.25
CA ASN A 428 -31.33 -6.57 -19.81
C ASN A 428 -32.43 -6.21 -18.78
N ASP A 429 -32.34 -6.77 -17.58
CA ASP A 429 -33.16 -6.57 -16.38
C ASP A 429 -32.57 -5.53 -15.40
N GLY A 430 -31.41 -4.95 -15.72
CA GLY A 430 -30.76 -3.91 -14.91
C GLY A 430 -29.88 -4.44 -13.78
N GLU A 431 -29.69 -5.76 -13.70
CA GLU A 431 -28.75 -6.42 -12.79
C GLU A 431 -27.34 -6.48 -13.42
N TYR A 432 -26.31 -6.71 -12.59
CA TYR A 432 -24.93 -6.89 -13.07
C TYR A 432 -24.66 -8.37 -13.27
N SER A 433 -23.97 -8.76 -14.35
CA SER A 433 -23.65 -10.17 -14.60
C SER A 433 -22.91 -10.80 -13.40
N ASP A 434 -23.40 -11.95 -12.99
CA ASP A 434 -23.48 -12.52 -11.63
C ASP A 434 -22.18 -13.00 -10.94
N CYS A 435 -20.96 -12.53 -11.30
CA CYS A 435 -19.77 -13.13 -10.63
C CYS A 435 -19.44 -12.53 -9.25
N CYS A 436 -20.03 -11.39 -8.92
CA CYS A 436 -20.12 -10.81 -7.60
C CYS A 436 -21.46 -10.06 -7.61
N SER A 437 -22.47 -10.51 -6.88
CA SER A 437 -23.75 -9.81 -6.73
C SER A 437 -23.54 -8.53 -5.91
N VAL A 438 -22.82 -7.58 -6.48
CA VAL A 438 -22.28 -6.41 -5.80
C VAL A 438 -23.39 -5.40 -5.61
N LYS A 439 -23.76 -5.15 -4.35
CA LYS A 439 -24.75 -4.12 -3.97
C LYS A 439 -24.11 -2.73 -3.71
N PHE A 440 -22.84 -2.56 -4.04
CA PHE A 440 -22.09 -1.32 -3.91
C PHE A 440 -21.62 -0.80 -5.28
N SER A 441 -21.26 0.47 -5.35
CA SER A 441 -20.94 1.11 -6.62
C SER A 441 -19.46 1.01 -6.97
N HIS A 442 -19.15 0.71 -8.22
CA HIS A 442 -17.80 0.77 -8.75
C HIS A 442 -17.60 2.02 -9.59
N VAL A 443 -16.46 2.68 -9.41
CA VAL A 443 -15.89 3.54 -10.45
C VAL A 443 -15.08 2.63 -11.37
N THR A 444 -15.41 2.60 -12.66
CA THR A 444 -14.69 1.80 -13.66
C THR A 444 -14.12 2.71 -14.73
N THR A 445 -13.17 2.21 -15.53
CA THR A 445 -12.66 2.94 -16.69
C THR A 445 -13.58 2.86 -17.92
N GLY A 446 -14.66 2.06 -17.87
CA GLY A 446 -15.65 1.91 -18.93
C GLY A 446 -16.76 2.97 -18.87
N ASN A 447 -17.59 3.05 -19.91
CA ASN A 447 -18.74 3.97 -20.00
C ASN A 447 -19.93 3.50 -19.12
N ASN A 448 -19.73 3.39 -17.80
CA ASN A 448 -20.78 2.98 -16.86
C ASN A 448 -21.51 4.16 -16.18
N GLY A 449 -21.28 5.40 -16.63
CA GLY A 449 -21.96 6.60 -16.13
C GLY A 449 -21.31 7.29 -14.93
N ASN A 450 -20.42 6.61 -14.19
CA ASN A 450 -19.62 7.21 -13.11
C ASN A 450 -18.32 7.75 -13.67
N SER A 451 -18.21 9.08 -13.86
CA SER A 451 -17.00 9.64 -14.45
C SER A 451 -15.81 9.52 -13.48
N VAL A 452 -14.70 8.98 -13.98
CA VAL A 452 -13.42 8.76 -13.29
C VAL A 452 -12.82 10.05 -12.69
N LYS A 453 -13.37 11.23 -13.03
CA LYS A 453 -12.91 12.56 -12.56
C LYS A 453 -13.94 13.34 -11.73
N GLU A 454 -15.09 12.75 -11.43
CA GLU A 454 -16.09 13.41 -10.61
C GLU A 454 -15.58 13.59 -9.17
N LYS A 455 -15.51 14.86 -8.74
CA LYS A 455 -15.15 15.22 -7.38
C LYS A 455 -16.32 14.95 -6.44
N ARG A 456 -16.04 14.25 -5.35
CA ARG A 456 -16.95 13.91 -4.27
C ARG A 456 -16.40 14.46 -2.97
N ASP A 457 -17.29 14.89 -2.07
CA ASP A 457 -16.86 15.21 -0.71
C ASP A 457 -16.57 13.91 0.04
N MET A 458 -15.29 13.58 0.17
CA MET A 458 -14.81 12.33 0.74
C MET A 458 -14.31 12.56 2.16
N ASN A 459 -15.02 12.01 3.13
CA ASN A 459 -14.79 12.25 4.55
C ASN A 459 -14.22 11.03 5.27
N ILE A 460 -14.71 9.82 4.98
CA ILE A 460 -14.21 8.58 5.60
C ILE A 460 -14.03 7.49 4.54
N ALA A 461 -12.85 6.87 4.52
CA ALA A 461 -12.54 5.78 3.63
C ALA A 461 -11.79 4.65 4.35
N MET A 462 -11.97 3.42 3.86
CA MET A 462 -11.36 2.21 4.39
C MET A 462 -10.40 1.59 3.37
N SER A 463 -9.31 0.99 3.85
CA SER A 463 -8.39 0.18 3.03
C SER A 463 -8.25 -1.21 3.65
N ASN A 464 -8.47 -2.24 2.83
CA ASN A 464 -8.40 -3.65 3.23
C ASN A 464 -7.12 -4.32 2.73
N SER A 465 -6.56 -5.21 3.53
CA SER A 465 -5.40 -6.02 3.15
C SER A 465 -5.49 -7.41 3.80
N PHE A 466 -5.63 -8.45 2.99
CA PHE A 466 -5.81 -9.82 3.45
C PHE A 466 -4.65 -10.70 2.95
N GLY A 467 -3.85 -11.22 3.86
CA GLY A 467 -2.60 -11.92 3.54
C GLY A 467 -2.75 -13.44 3.60
N PHE A 468 -1.88 -14.13 2.84
CA PHE A 468 -1.64 -15.56 3.02
C PHE A 468 -1.33 -15.88 4.50
N GLY A 469 -1.74 -17.08 4.92
CA GLY A 469 -1.83 -17.45 6.33
C GLY A 469 -3.11 -16.97 7.02
N GLY A 470 -4.02 -16.30 6.28
CA GLY A 470 -5.27 -15.78 6.81
C GLY A 470 -5.06 -14.61 7.77
N THR A 471 -4.09 -13.75 7.48
CA THR A 471 -3.71 -12.61 8.32
C THR A 471 -4.32 -11.34 7.72
N ASN A 472 -5.30 -10.76 8.42
CA ASN A 472 -6.16 -9.72 7.87
C ASN A 472 -5.97 -8.40 8.58
N ALA A 473 -5.98 -7.30 7.82
CA ALA A 473 -5.96 -5.94 8.34
C ALA A 473 -6.93 -5.04 7.57
N SER A 474 -7.60 -4.15 8.30
CA SER A 474 -8.39 -3.04 7.73
C SER A 474 -8.00 -1.73 8.43
N LEU A 475 -7.87 -0.65 7.66
CA LEU A 475 -7.53 0.70 8.14
C LEU A 475 -8.67 1.67 7.78
N ILE A 476 -8.97 2.63 8.66
CA ILE A 476 -9.97 3.69 8.41
C ILE A 476 -9.33 5.06 8.58
N PHE A 477 -9.40 5.85 7.51
CA PHE A 477 -8.92 7.22 7.45
C PHE A 477 -10.10 8.18 7.42
N SER A 478 -9.93 9.33 8.08
CA SER A 478 -10.91 10.41 8.05
C SER A 478 -10.25 11.74 7.68
N LYS A 479 -10.97 12.56 6.91
CA LYS A 479 -10.58 13.93 6.62
C LYS A 479 -10.37 14.70 7.92
N TYR A 480 -9.21 15.36 8.04
CA TYR A 480 -8.94 16.23 9.17
C TYR A 480 -9.63 17.58 8.95
N CYS A 481 -10.48 17.98 9.90
CA CYS A 481 -11.08 19.31 9.95
C CYS A 481 -10.44 20.09 11.10
N ASP A 482 -9.94 21.29 10.81
CA ASP A 482 -9.45 22.22 11.82
C ASP A 482 -10.69 22.86 12.47
N ASP A 483 -11.11 22.35 13.63
CA ASP A 483 -12.32 22.83 14.32
C ASP A 483 -12.24 24.33 14.67
N ASP A 484 -11.03 24.92 14.70
CA ASP A 484 -10.78 26.33 15.03
C ASP A 484 -10.86 27.30 13.83
N LYS A 485 -11.06 26.84 12.59
CA LYS A 485 -11.19 27.73 11.42
C LYS A 485 -12.63 27.99 10.96
N ASN A 486 -13.60 27.28 11.53
CA ASN A 486 -15.02 27.37 11.17
C ASN A 486 -15.90 28.02 12.26
N ASN A 487 -15.32 28.63 13.29
CA ASN A 487 -16.04 29.45 14.27
C ASN A 487 -15.56 30.90 14.25
#